data_AF-A0A8J6LVU6-F1
#
_entry.id   AF-A0A8J6LVU6-F1
#
_cell.length_a   1.000
_cell.length_b   1.000
_cell.length_c   1.000
_cell.angle_alpha   90.00
_cell.angle_beta   90.00
_cell.angle_gamma   90.00
#
_symmetry.space_group_name_H-M   'P 1'
#
loop_
_entity.id
_entity.type
_entity.pdbx_description
1 polymer ?
#
loop_
_entity_poly.entity_id
_entity_poly.type
_entity_poly.pdbx_seq_one_letter_code
_entity_poly.pdbx_strand_id
1 'polypeptide(L)'
;MDTADLRICPYCKQPVKEGQEKITCTVCGACYHTPCWQQHGGCMNHHPATNENGALVDVQAQGGETSGEGNSDASLPDVPPAADMSADTSGNIVQDRAEPGREPADILAVPYAPPEAASAVAVRPKKKVGLICLIVAAAVLIVGSIAGYFIYQNIQEKKREEAIATYRQDAKTFCDDMLLTGTQMEDVGNALLDYWGTYVSGTRYYNGHYMGDVDDAVLAAQTEQSATISQLQNDATKREQQYKKLLKLPVEDNSELQDIKQAAKELYETYQDMYSCVIDVSGNYINFKSDLKDVDDRLVKKYKALKELL
;
A
#
# COMPACT_ATOMS: atom_id res chain seq x y z
N MET A 1 35.05 18.76 -56.79
CA MET A 1 34.10 19.78 -56.30
C MET A 1 32.88 19.03 -55.88
N ASP A 2 32.76 18.91 -54.58
CA ASP A 2 32.15 17.76 -53.94
C ASP A 2 30.70 18.08 -53.62
N THR A 3 29.82 17.08 -53.75
CA THR A 3 28.53 17.11 -53.10
C THR A 3 28.78 16.92 -51.61
N ALA A 4 29.25 17.98 -50.94
CA ALA A 4 29.43 18.00 -49.49
C ALA A 4 28.11 17.57 -48.84
N ASP A 5 28.17 16.53 -48.00
CA ASP A 5 27.02 15.85 -47.44
C ASP A 5 26.26 16.81 -46.50
N LEU A 6 25.24 17.48 -47.08
CA LEU A 6 24.59 18.67 -46.53
C LEU A 6 23.63 18.28 -45.41
N ARG A 7 24.18 17.92 -44.25
CA ARG A 7 23.42 17.56 -43.04
C ARG A 7 22.49 18.71 -42.63
N ILE A 8 21.19 18.50 -42.80
CA ILE A 8 20.14 19.46 -42.44
C ILE A 8 19.82 19.31 -40.96
N CYS A 9 19.77 20.42 -40.21
CA CYS A 9 19.36 20.39 -38.81
C CYS A 9 17.86 20.03 -38.67
N PRO A 10 17.50 18.97 -37.92
CA PRO A 10 16.12 18.53 -37.77
C PRO A 10 15.16 19.58 -37.22
N TYR A 11 15.61 20.55 -36.41
CA TYR A 11 14.75 21.61 -35.87
C TYR A 11 14.47 22.71 -36.89
N CYS A 12 15.46 23.54 -37.21
CA CYS A 12 15.30 24.73 -38.05
C CYS A 12 15.18 24.44 -39.57
N LYS A 13 15.38 23.17 -39.98
CA LYS A 13 15.40 22.70 -41.39
C LYS A 13 16.45 23.41 -42.26
N GLN A 14 17.42 24.10 -41.67
CA GLN A 14 18.55 24.72 -42.38
C GLN A 14 19.77 23.79 -42.45
N PRO A 15 20.60 23.88 -43.50
CA PRO A 15 21.85 23.12 -43.58
C PRO A 15 22.85 23.55 -42.50
N VAL A 16 23.46 22.57 -41.84
CA VAL A 16 24.61 22.77 -40.94
C VAL A 16 25.86 22.96 -41.80
N LYS A 17 26.36 24.19 -41.89
CA LYS A 17 27.50 24.52 -42.75
C LYS A 17 28.81 24.08 -42.13
N GLU A 18 29.77 23.77 -42.97
CA GLU A 18 31.15 23.51 -42.54
C GLU A 18 31.74 24.77 -41.87
N GLY A 19 32.46 24.58 -40.77
CA GLY A 19 32.93 25.67 -39.90
C GLY A 19 31.91 26.21 -38.89
N GLN A 20 30.65 25.77 -38.89
CA GLN A 20 29.72 26.04 -37.78
C GLN A 20 29.88 25.02 -36.66
N GLU A 21 29.70 25.46 -35.40
CA GLU A 21 29.54 24.56 -34.27
C GLU A 21 28.31 23.66 -34.46
N LYS A 22 28.53 22.36 -34.33
CA LYS A 22 27.52 21.34 -34.58
C LYS A 22 27.63 20.20 -33.58
N ILE A 23 26.48 19.77 -33.07
CA ILE A 23 26.35 18.57 -32.25
C ILE A 23 25.76 17.47 -33.14
N THR A 24 26.33 16.27 -33.08
CA THR A 24 25.78 15.10 -33.75
C THR A 24 25.26 14.16 -32.67
N CYS A 25 23.99 13.77 -32.77
CA CYS A 25 23.44 12.71 -31.93
C CYS A 25 24.15 11.40 -32.27
N THR A 26 24.72 10.77 -31.26
CA THR A 26 25.46 9.51 -31.29
C THR A 26 24.56 8.32 -31.61
N VAL A 27 23.34 8.27 -31.05
CA VAL A 27 22.36 7.19 -31.28
C VAL A 27 21.85 7.16 -32.73
N CYS A 28 21.37 8.30 -33.28
CA CYS A 28 20.73 8.33 -34.60
C CYS A 28 21.52 9.06 -35.71
N GLY A 29 22.75 9.49 -35.44
CA GLY A 29 23.61 10.18 -36.40
C GLY A 29 23.14 11.58 -36.84
N ALA A 30 21.98 12.04 -36.38
CA ALA A 30 21.38 13.32 -36.77
C ALA A 30 22.25 14.50 -36.30
N CYS A 31 22.45 15.50 -37.17
CA CYS A 31 23.34 16.63 -36.91
C CYS A 31 22.56 17.93 -36.70
N TYR A 32 22.96 18.71 -35.71
CA TYR A 32 22.24 19.88 -35.21
C TYR A 32 23.19 21.07 -35.08
N HIS A 33 22.71 22.29 -35.34
CA HIS A 33 23.41 23.50 -34.88
C HIS A 33 23.40 23.52 -33.34
N THR A 34 24.52 23.85 -32.70
CA THR A 34 24.62 23.91 -31.22
C THR A 34 23.50 24.74 -30.57
N PRO A 35 23.14 25.95 -31.07
CA PRO A 35 22.02 26.72 -30.50
C PRO A 35 20.68 26.00 -30.61
N CYS A 36 20.39 25.29 -31.70
CA CYS A 36 19.13 24.55 -31.85
C CYS A 36 19.07 23.34 -30.92
N TRP A 37 20.19 22.64 -30.73
CA TRP A 37 20.28 21.52 -29.78
C TRP A 37 20.00 21.98 -28.34
N GLN A 38 20.63 23.08 -27.91
CA GLN A 38 20.43 23.66 -26.58
C GLN A 38 19.02 24.25 -26.41
N GLN A 39 18.50 24.95 -27.42
CA GLN A 39 17.15 25.55 -27.42
C GLN A 39 16.02 24.51 -27.33
N HIS A 40 16.26 23.27 -27.76
CA HIS A 40 15.25 22.22 -27.82
C HIS A 40 15.56 21.01 -26.93
N GLY A 41 16.53 21.11 -26.02
CA GLY A 41 16.75 20.09 -24.98
C GLY A 41 17.36 18.77 -25.45
N GLY A 42 18.08 18.77 -26.57
CA GLY A 42 18.75 17.58 -27.10
C GLY A 42 18.22 17.10 -28.46
N CYS A 43 18.09 15.78 -28.62
CA CYS A 43 17.66 15.13 -29.86
C CYS A 43 16.15 15.29 -30.10
N MET A 44 15.73 15.49 -31.35
CA MET A 44 14.31 15.57 -31.73
C MET A 44 13.66 14.19 -31.88
N ASN A 45 14.48 13.15 -32.07
CA ASN A 45 14.02 11.79 -32.32
C ASN A 45 13.93 11.05 -30.97
N HIS A 46 12.79 10.40 -30.71
CA HIS A 46 12.72 9.47 -29.58
C HIS A 46 13.66 8.30 -29.83
N HIS A 47 14.35 7.86 -28.77
CA HIS A 47 15.16 6.65 -28.78
C HIS A 47 14.54 5.63 -27.82
N PRO A 48 14.50 4.33 -28.18
CA PRO A 48 14.29 3.27 -27.21
C PRO A 48 15.55 3.12 -26.36
N ALA A 49 15.39 2.88 -25.06
CA ALA A 49 16.53 2.71 -24.16
C ALA A 49 17.43 1.55 -24.63
N THR A 50 18.73 1.80 -24.67
CA THR A 50 19.75 0.77 -24.93
C THR A 50 20.66 0.56 -23.72
N ASN A 51 21.08 -0.68 -23.50
CA ASN A 51 22.09 -0.99 -22.48
C ASN A 51 23.51 -0.61 -22.95
N GLU A 52 24.50 -0.80 -22.08
CA GLU A 52 25.94 -0.53 -22.31
C GLU A 52 26.55 -1.19 -23.58
N ASN A 53 25.84 -2.14 -24.21
CA ASN A 53 26.24 -2.83 -25.43
C ASN A 53 25.41 -2.39 -26.67
N GLY A 54 24.58 -1.35 -26.57
CA GLY A 54 23.73 -0.85 -27.65
C GLY A 54 22.54 -1.76 -27.99
N ALA A 55 22.18 -2.72 -27.12
CA ALA A 55 21.06 -3.61 -27.34
C ALA A 55 19.75 -2.99 -26.83
N LEU A 56 18.69 -3.11 -27.63
CA LEU A 56 17.32 -2.70 -27.28
C LEU A 56 16.84 -3.48 -26.05
N VAL A 57 16.33 -2.78 -25.03
CA VAL A 57 15.71 -3.41 -23.87
C VAL A 57 14.22 -3.64 -24.13
N ASP A 58 13.80 -4.89 -24.30
CA ASP A 58 12.42 -5.25 -24.60
C ASP A 58 11.63 -5.45 -23.29
N VAL A 59 10.84 -4.45 -22.90
CA VAL A 59 10.21 -4.36 -21.56
C VAL A 59 8.73 -4.76 -21.60
N GLN A 60 8.42 -6.05 -21.75
CA GLN A 60 7.20 -6.62 -21.14
C GLN A 60 7.11 -8.16 -21.10
N ALA A 61 6.58 -8.66 -19.98
CA ALA A 61 6.23 -10.06 -19.68
C ALA A 61 7.43 -11.04 -19.58
N GLN A 62 7.44 -12.03 -18.68
CA GLN A 62 6.32 -12.76 -18.08
C GLN A 62 6.56 -13.09 -16.59
N GLY A 63 5.48 -13.31 -15.85
CA GLY A 63 5.48 -14.25 -14.73
C GLY A 63 4.80 -15.55 -15.20
N GLY A 64 5.38 -16.71 -14.88
CA GLY A 64 4.86 -18.03 -15.28
C GLY A 64 5.97 -19.07 -15.30
N GLU A 65 5.75 -20.20 -14.62
CA GLU A 65 6.72 -21.28 -14.43
C GLU A 65 6.89 -22.14 -15.70
N THR A 66 8.08 -22.72 -15.94
CA THR A 66 8.31 -24.19 -15.92
C THR A 66 9.80 -24.58 -16.01
N SER A 67 10.22 -25.42 -15.06
CA SER A 67 11.01 -26.68 -15.19
C SER A 67 12.14 -26.87 -16.23
N GLY A 68 13.30 -27.38 -15.76
CA GLY A 68 14.37 -27.97 -16.59
C GLY A 68 15.80 -27.78 -16.02
N GLU A 69 16.12 -28.41 -14.88
CA GLU A 69 17.02 -29.60 -14.79
C GLU A 69 18.52 -29.38 -15.14
N GLY A 70 19.41 -29.44 -14.13
CA GLY A 70 20.87 -29.47 -14.32
C GLY A 70 21.69 -29.40 -13.00
N ASN A 71 22.39 -30.48 -12.65
CA ASN A 71 23.36 -30.62 -11.54
C ASN A 71 24.49 -29.55 -11.55
N SER A 72 25.25 -29.23 -10.49
CA SER A 72 25.42 -29.70 -9.08
C SER A 72 26.22 -28.59 -8.32
N ASP A 73 26.54 -28.57 -7.02
CA ASP A 73 26.87 -29.61 -6.02
C ASP A 73 26.87 -29.05 -4.56
N ALA A 74 26.93 -29.93 -3.56
CA ALA A 74 27.44 -29.77 -2.19
C ALA A 74 27.11 -28.52 -1.32
N SER A 75 26.15 -28.65 -0.38
CA SER A 75 26.42 -28.68 1.10
C SER A 75 25.21 -28.27 1.97
N LEU A 76 24.81 -29.13 2.90
CA LEU A 76 23.88 -28.87 4.01
C LEU A 76 24.45 -29.45 5.32
N PRO A 77 24.11 -28.88 6.50
CA PRO A 77 24.11 -29.59 7.78
C PRO A 77 22.68 -30.01 8.21
N ASP A 78 22.57 -31.15 8.90
CA ASP A 78 21.30 -31.80 9.24
C ASP A 78 20.46 -31.13 10.35
N VAL A 79 19.13 -31.32 10.27
CA VAL A 79 18.22 -31.33 11.44
C VAL A 79 17.22 -32.49 11.28
N PRO A 80 17.18 -33.49 12.19
CA PRO A 80 16.25 -34.62 12.09
C PRO A 80 14.85 -34.31 12.64
N PRO A 81 13.80 -35.00 12.16
CA PRO A 81 12.42 -34.81 12.63
C PRO A 81 12.11 -35.56 13.93
N ALA A 82 11.18 -35.03 14.72
CA ALA A 82 10.54 -35.73 15.84
C ALA A 82 9.06 -36.01 15.53
N ALA A 83 8.56 -37.17 15.93
CA ALA A 83 7.23 -37.67 15.59
C ALA A 83 6.22 -37.56 16.74
N ASP A 84 4.95 -37.72 16.36
CA ASP A 84 3.77 -37.86 17.21
C ASP A 84 3.91 -38.95 18.31
N MET A 85 3.39 -38.69 19.52
CA MET A 85 2.41 -39.57 20.19
C MET A 85 1.90 -38.99 21.53
N SER A 86 0.69 -39.43 21.93
CA SER A 86 -0.02 -39.05 23.16
C SER A 86 0.32 -39.96 24.36
N ALA A 87 0.18 -39.46 25.61
CA ALA A 87 -0.62 -40.07 26.71
C ALA A 87 -0.28 -39.53 28.13
N ASP A 88 -1.30 -38.94 28.77
CA ASP A 88 -1.89 -39.25 30.10
C ASP A 88 -1.04 -39.64 31.35
N THR A 89 -1.53 -39.32 32.56
CA THR A 89 -1.66 -40.21 33.76
C THR A 89 -1.57 -39.48 35.14
N SER A 90 -2.64 -39.61 35.94
CA SER A 90 -2.75 -39.48 37.42
C SER A 90 -2.50 -38.11 38.11
N GLY A 91 -3.22 -37.74 39.17
CA GLY A 91 -4.39 -38.37 39.85
C GLY A 91 -4.85 -37.52 41.05
N ASN A 92 -5.99 -37.75 41.74
CA ASN A 92 -7.04 -38.80 41.65
C ASN A 92 -8.40 -38.14 42.14
N ILE A 93 -9.46 -38.69 42.79
CA ILE A 93 -9.80 -39.95 43.50
C ILE A 93 -11.34 -40.10 43.69
N VAL A 94 -11.84 -41.32 44.05
CA VAL A 94 -13.02 -41.70 44.89
C VAL A 94 -14.01 -40.57 45.30
N GLN A 95 -15.36 -40.64 45.19
CA GLN A 95 -16.39 -41.61 44.70
C GLN A 95 -17.79 -40.88 44.77
N ASP A 96 -19.01 -41.38 44.47
CA ASP A 96 -19.61 -42.63 43.93
C ASP A 96 -21.01 -42.31 43.33
N ARG A 97 -21.69 -43.32 42.74
CA ARG A 97 -23.15 -43.58 42.63
C ARG A 97 -24.12 -42.45 42.25
N ALA A 98 -24.85 -42.44 41.11
CA ALA A 98 -25.38 -43.45 40.16
C ALA A 98 -26.79 -44.04 40.45
N GLU A 99 -27.63 -44.05 39.39
CA GLU A 99 -28.98 -44.65 39.30
C GLU A 99 -28.95 -46.19 39.04
N PRO A 100 -30.10 -46.90 38.94
CA PRO A 100 -30.79 -47.05 37.63
C PRO A 100 -32.34 -47.20 37.72
N GLY A 101 -33.02 -47.60 36.63
CA GLY A 101 -34.48 -47.84 36.58
C GLY A 101 -34.96 -48.96 35.62
N ARG A 102 -36.28 -48.97 35.34
CA ARG A 102 -37.12 -49.89 34.50
C ARG A 102 -37.60 -51.25 35.09
N GLU A 103 -38.92 -51.33 35.32
CA GLU A 103 -39.95 -52.20 34.66
C GLU A 103 -39.79 -53.76 34.59
N PRO A 104 -40.87 -54.60 34.41
CA PRO A 104 -42.16 -54.28 33.73
C PRO A 104 -43.50 -54.94 34.21
N ALA A 105 -44.60 -54.56 33.52
CA ALA A 105 -45.79 -55.33 33.08
C ALA A 105 -46.99 -55.75 34.00
N ASP A 106 -48.17 -55.21 33.63
CA ASP A 106 -49.54 -55.76 33.48
C ASP A 106 -50.27 -56.68 34.51
N ILE A 107 -51.58 -56.38 34.71
CA ILE A 107 -52.76 -57.30 34.59
C ILE A 107 -54.09 -56.47 34.58
N LEU A 108 -55.17 -57.03 34.00
CA LEU A 108 -56.39 -56.32 33.58
C LEU A 108 -57.60 -56.37 34.56
N ALA A 109 -58.23 -55.19 34.80
CA ALA A 109 -59.69 -54.88 34.79
C ALA A 109 -60.67 -55.65 35.74
N VAL A 110 -61.94 -55.23 36.02
CA VAL A 110 -62.88 -54.30 35.34
C VAL A 110 -63.58 -53.27 36.34
N PRO A 111 -64.93 -53.03 36.54
CA PRO A 111 -65.42 -51.73 37.09
C PRO A 111 -66.47 -51.75 38.27
N TYR A 112 -66.95 -50.55 38.67
CA TYR A 112 -68.38 -50.09 38.73
C TYR A 112 -68.86 -49.28 39.99
N ALA A 113 -69.16 -47.99 39.78
CA ALA A 113 -70.16 -47.10 40.43
C ALA A 113 -70.13 -46.71 41.96
N PRO A 114 -70.76 -45.57 42.36
CA PRO A 114 -70.63 -44.93 43.70
C PRO A 114 -71.89 -45.03 44.61
N PRO A 115 -71.91 -44.40 45.80
CA PRO A 115 -72.62 -43.10 45.90
C PRO A 115 -72.01 -42.04 46.87
N GLU A 116 -72.77 -40.95 47.02
CA GLU A 116 -72.60 -39.65 47.71
C GLU A 116 -72.05 -39.63 49.16
N ALA A 117 -71.38 -38.52 49.53
CA ALA A 117 -71.88 -37.54 50.53
C ALA A 117 -70.96 -36.30 50.61
N ALA A 118 -71.48 -35.15 51.07
CA ALA A 118 -70.75 -33.88 51.09
C ALA A 118 -70.38 -33.40 52.51
N SER A 119 -69.25 -32.70 52.63
CA SER A 119 -69.08 -31.60 53.58
C SER A 119 -67.97 -30.64 53.09
N ALA A 120 -68.18 -29.33 53.27
CA ALA A 120 -67.26 -28.29 52.80
C ALA A 120 -66.75 -27.45 53.97
N VAL A 121 -65.44 -27.26 54.06
CA VAL A 121 -64.80 -26.26 54.94
C VAL A 121 -63.81 -25.44 54.12
N ALA A 122 -64.14 -24.17 53.86
CA ALA A 122 -63.31 -23.29 53.07
C ALA A 122 -62.21 -22.63 53.92
N VAL A 123 -60.95 -22.76 53.49
CA VAL A 123 -59.80 -22.03 54.06
C VAL A 123 -59.28 -21.01 53.03
N ARG A 124 -58.90 -19.83 53.52
CA ARG A 124 -58.82 -18.58 52.72
C ARG A 124 -57.55 -18.49 51.85
N PRO A 125 -57.63 -18.04 50.58
CA PRO A 125 -56.47 -17.91 49.71
C PRO A 125 -55.62 -16.66 50.00
N LYS A 126 -54.42 -16.82 50.56
CA LYS A 126 -53.41 -15.74 50.72
C LYS A 126 -52.66 -15.40 49.41
N LYS A 127 -53.38 -15.02 48.35
CA LYS A 127 -52.81 -14.64 47.04
C LYS A 127 -52.23 -13.20 47.00
N LYS A 128 -51.22 -12.89 47.82
CA LYS A 128 -50.51 -11.57 47.76
C LYS A 128 -48.99 -11.59 47.74
N VAL A 129 -48.33 -12.66 48.24
CA VAL A 129 -46.84 -12.69 48.29
C VAL A 129 -46.22 -12.95 46.91
N GLY A 130 -46.72 -13.95 46.17
CA GLY A 130 -46.16 -14.31 44.85
C GLY A 130 -46.24 -13.20 43.79
N LEU A 131 -47.24 -12.31 43.89
CA LEU A 131 -47.38 -11.15 42.98
C LEU A 131 -46.26 -10.13 43.22
N ILE A 132 -45.88 -9.89 44.48
CA ILE A 132 -44.83 -8.93 44.84
C ILE A 132 -43.47 -9.45 44.37
N CYS A 133 -43.16 -10.73 44.59
CA CYS A 133 -41.90 -11.32 44.11
C CYS A 133 -41.75 -11.25 42.59
N LEU A 134 -42.85 -11.45 41.84
CA LEU A 134 -42.84 -11.38 40.37
C LEU A 134 -42.60 -9.93 39.87
N ILE A 135 -43.23 -8.93 40.51
CA ILE A 135 -43.00 -7.51 40.21
C ILE A 135 -41.55 -7.11 40.52
N VAL A 136 -40.99 -7.54 41.65
CA VAL A 136 -39.59 -7.25 42.02
C VAL A 136 -38.61 -7.93 41.04
N ALA A 137 -38.85 -9.18 40.66
CA ALA A 137 -38.02 -9.87 39.66
C ALA A 137 -38.05 -9.17 38.29
N ALA A 138 -39.24 -8.75 37.83
CA ALA A 138 -39.39 -7.99 36.59
C ALA A 138 -38.66 -6.64 36.64
N ALA A 139 -38.76 -5.91 37.76
CA ALA A 139 -38.06 -4.64 37.94
C ALA A 139 -36.52 -4.80 37.91
N VAL A 140 -35.98 -5.85 38.54
CA VAL A 140 -34.54 -6.15 38.51
C VAL A 140 -34.05 -6.48 37.11
N LEU A 141 -34.82 -7.23 36.31
CA LEU A 141 -34.48 -7.53 34.92
C LEU A 141 -34.47 -6.27 34.02
N ILE A 142 -35.40 -5.34 34.24
CA ILE A 142 -35.44 -4.06 33.51
C ILE A 142 -34.23 -3.19 33.87
N VAL A 143 -33.89 -3.06 35.16
CA VAL A 143 -32.71 -2.28 35.59
C VAL A 143 -31.41 -2.91 35.09
N GLY A 144 -31.27 -4.24 35.15
CA GLY A 144 -30.09 -4.96 34.68
C GLY A 144 -29.85 -4.84 33.17
N SER A 145 -30.92 -4.87 32.36
CA SER A 145 -30.82 -4.69 30.91
C SER A 145 -30.48 -3.26 30.50
N ILE A 146 -31.00 -2.25 31.20
CA ILE A 146 -30.61 -0.84 31.01
C ILE A 146 -29.13 -0.63 31.37
N ALA A 147 -28.66 -1.16 32.51
CA ALA A 147 -27.25 -1.06 32.92
C ALA A 147 -26.31 -1.77 31.92
N GLY A 148 -26.70 -2.96 31.44
CA GLY A 148 -25.96 -3.68 30.40
C GLY A 148 -25.85 -2.91 29.07
N TYR A 149 -26.93 -2.22 28.67
CA TYR A 149 -26.93 -1.38 27.47
C TYR A 149 -25.92 -0.22 27.57
N PHE A 150 -25.91 0.53 28.69
CA PHE A 150 -24.94 1.62 28.88
C PHE A 150 -23.48 1.12 28.94
N ILE A 151 -23.22 -0.02 29.59
CA ILE A 151 -21.89 -0.63 29.60
C ILE A 151 -21.46 -1.03 28.18
N TYR A 152 -22.35 -1.63 27.39
CA TYR A 152 -22.10 -1.97 25.99
C TYR A 152 -21.84 -0.72 25.13
N GLN A 153 -22.65 0.33 25.29
CA GLN A 153 -22.50 1.60 24.57
C GLN A 153 -21.12 2.23 24.86
N ASN A 154 -20.74 2.40 26.13
CA ASN A 154 -19.45 2.99 26.50
C ASN A 154 -18.26 2.19 25.95
N ILE A 155 -18.36 0.85 25.88
CA ILE A 155 -17.33 -0.01 25.28
C ILE A 155 -17.23 0.21 23.76
N GLN A 156 -18.36 0.40 23.07
CA GLN A 156 -18.39 0.64 21.62
C GLN A 156 -17.94 2.07 21.28
N GLU A 157 -18.27 3.07 22.10
CA GLU A 157 -17.77 4.44 21.98
C GLU A 157 -16.25 4.49 22.16
N LYS A 158 -15.71 3.86 23.22
CA LYS A 158 -14.25 3.78 23.43
C LYS A 158 -13.51 3.10 22.27
N LYS A 159 -14.05 2.01 21.71
CA LYS A 159 -13.49 1.37 20.50
C LYS A 159 -13.54 2.27 19.27
N ARG A 160 -14.60 3.08 19.12
CA ARG A 160 -14.72 4.07 18.03
C ARG A 160 -13.68 5.17 18.18
N GLU A 161 -13.46 5.67 19.39
CA GLU A 161 -12.39 6.64 19.71
C GLU A 161 -11.00 6.06 19.42
N GLU A 162 -10.72 4.82 19.87
CA GLU A 162 -9.47 4.11 19.60
C GLU A 162 -9.23 3.91 18.09
N ALA A 163 -10.26 3.55 17.33
CA ALA A 163 -10.18 3.39 15.88
C ALA A 163 -9.95 4.73 15.15
N ILE A 164 -10.56 5.82 15.60
CA ILE A 164 -10.32 7.18 15.08
C ILE A 164 -8.87 7.63 15.40
N ALA A 165 -8.40 7.40 16.62
CA ALA A 165 -7.04 7.73 17.02
C ALA A 165 -5.99 6.93 16.22
N THR A 166 -6.24 5.63 16.02
CA THR A 166 -5.39 4.78 15.15
C THR A 166 -5.39 5.28 13.72
N TYR A 167 -6.56 5.65 13.16
CA TYR A 167 -6.67 6.19 11.80
C TYR A 167 -5.85 7.48 11.62
N ARG A 168 -5.93 8.43 12.57
CA ARG A 168 -5.10 9.66 12.52
C ARG A 168 -3.61 9.35 12.67
N GLN A 169 -3.23 8.38 13.49
CA GLN A 169 -1.82 7.99 13.62
C GLN A 169 -1.29 7.28 12.37
N ASP A 170 -2.08 6.43 11.71
CA ASP A 170 -1.72 5.87 10.40
C ASP A 170 -1.60 6.99 9.33
N ALA A 171 -2.51 7.97 9.34
CA ALA A 171 -2.49 9.11 8.41
C ALA A 171 -1.27 10.02 8.61
N LYS A 172 -0.89 10.27 9.88
CA LYS A 172 0.35 10.97 10.22
C LYS A 172 1.60 10.18 9.80
N THR A 173 1.64 8.89 10.08
CA THR A 173 2.78 8.02 9.71
C THR A 173 2.98 8.02 8.19
N PHE A 174 1.89 7.94 7.42
CA PHE A 174 1.91 8.13 5.97
C PHE A 174 2.40 9.53 5.58
N CYS A 175 1.89 10.60 6.19
CA CYS A 175 2.33 11.97 5.89
C CYS A 175 3.83 12.18 6.15
N ASP A 176 4.37 11.64 7.25
CA ASP A 176 5.79 11.74 7.61
C ASP A 176 6.68 10.90 6.66
N ASP A 177 6.28 9.68 6.31
CA ASP A 177 6.98 8.84 5.30
C ASP A 177 6.97 9.46 3.89
N MET A 178 5.89 10.16 3.53
CA MET A 178 5.75 10.85 2.23
C MET A 178 6.60 12.11 2.15
N LEU A 179 6.93 12.77 3.26
CA LEU A 179 7.94 13.84 3.28
C LEU A 179 9.33 13.29 2.92
N LEU A 180 9.76 12.23 3.61
CA LEU A 180 11.05 11.58 3.37
C LEU A 180 11.17 11.08 1.93
N THR A 181 10.12 10.41 1.44
CA THR A 181 10.02 9.95 0.04
C THR A 181 10.07 11.12 -0.94
N GLY A 182 9.42 12.24 -0.64
CA GLY A 182 9.46 13.46 -1.46
C GLY A 182 10.88 13.97 -1.65
N THR A 183 11.63 14.16 -0.56
CA THR A 183 13.05 14.59 -0.62
C THR A 183 13.93 13.59 -1.36
N GLN A 184 13.76 12.28 -1.15
CA GLN A 184 14.48 11.25 -1.91
C GLN A 184 14.22 11.34 -3.42
N MET A 185 12.99 11.63 -3.85
CA MET A 185 12.67 11.83 -5.27
C MET A 185 13.20 13.18 -5.79
N GLU A 186 13.23 14.23 -4.96
CA GLU A 186 13.84 15.53 -5.26
C GLU A 186 15.34 15.38 -5.54
N ASP A 187 16.07 14.61 -4.72
CA ASP A 187 17.51 14.30 -4.90
C ASP A 187 17.77 13.56 -6.23
N VAL A 188 16.93 12.57 -6.58
CA VAL A 188 17.02 11.84 -7.86
C VAL A 188 16.73 12.78 -9.04
N GLY A 189 15.66 13.58 -8.95
CA GLY A 189 15.29 14.55 -9.97
C GLY A 189 16.37 15.61 -10.20
N ASN A 190 17.01 16.11 -9.14
CA ASN A 190 18.11 17.06 -9.20
C ASN A 190 19.36 16.44 -9.86
N ALA A 191 19.71 15.19 -9.56
CA ALA A 191 20.81 14.49 -10.23
C ALA A 191 20.55 14.32 -11.74
N LEU A 192 19.33 13.93 -12.13
CA LEU A 192 18.91 13.83 -13.53
C LEU A 192 18.98 15.19 -14.25
N LEU A 193 18.55 16.28 -13.60
CA LEU A 193 18.63 17.64 -14.15
C LEU A 193 20.08 18.10 -14.39
N ASP A 194 21.01 17.69 -13.55
CA ASP A 194 22.42 18.10 -13.60
C ASP A 194 23.21 17.34 -14.67
N TYR A 195 23.14 16.01 -14.69
CA TYR A 195 23.86 15.19 -15.69
C TYR A 195 23.27 15.38 -17.09
N TRP A 196 21.95 15.31 -17.26
CA TRP A 196 21.31 15.53 -18.57
C TRP A 196 21.49 16.98 -19.04
N GLY A 197 21.42 17.95 -18.13
CA GLY A 197 21.70 19.36 -18.44
C GLY A 197 23.14 19.58 -18.90
N THR A 198 24.10 18.94 -18.23
CA THR A 198 25.53 18.97 -18.57
C THR A 198 25.81 18.29 -19.92
N TYR A 199 25.14 17.18 -20.23
CA TYR A 199 25.20 16.58 -21.56
C TYR A 199 24.60 17.50 -22.65
N VAL A 200 23.46 18.14 -22.38
CA VAL A 200 22.80 19.09 -23.31
C VAL A 200 23.65 20.34 -23.54
N SER A 201 24.40 20.82 -22.54
CA SER A 201 25.30 21.97 -22.69
C SER A 201 26.49 21.68 -23.63
N GLY A 202 26.84 20.41 -23.84
CA GLY A 202 27.90 19.95 -24.74
C GLY A 202 29.04 19.19 -24.06
N THR A 203 29.03 19.08 -22.73
CA THR A 203 30.02 18.32 -21.97
C THR A 203 29.83 16.81 -22.22
N ARG A 204 30.93 16.05 -22.27
CA ARG A 204 30.94 14.59 -22.54
C ARG A 204 31.64 13.77 -21.47
N TYR A 205 32.21 14.41 -20.46
CA TYR A 205 32.79 13.75 -19.29
C TYR A 205 32.47 14.58 -18.05
N TYR A 206 31.82 13.98 -17.05
CA TYR A 206 31.31 14.67 -15.87
C TYR A 206 31.32 13.75 -14.64
N ASN A 207 31.82 14.24 -13.51
CA ASN A 207 31.88 13.52 -12.23
C ASN A 207 32.40 12.06 -12.32
N GLY A 208 33.34 11.78 -13.23
CA GLY A 208 33.91 10.44 -13.45
C GLY A 208 33.30 9.65 -14.61
N HIS A 209 32.10 10.01 -15.05
CA HIS A 209 31.32 9.33 -16.09
C HIS A 209 31.55 9.93 -17.47
N TYR A 210 31.60 9.07 -18.50
CA TYR A 210 31.51 9.50 -19.90
C TYR A 210 30.04 9.48 -20.33
N MET A 211 29.60 10.56 -20.99
CA MET A 211 28.22 10.72 -21.47
C MET A 211 28.25 10.91 -22.98
N GLY A 212 28.18 9.83 -23.74
CA GLY A 212 28.14 9.82 -25.20
C GLY A 212 26.79 10.29 -25.74
N ASP A 213 25.69 9.85 -25.13
CA ASP A 213 24.32 10.26 -25.43
C ASP A 213 23.49 10.70 -24.19
N VAL A 214 22.15 10.71 -24.35
CA VAL A 214 21.19 11.05 -23.30
C VAL A 214 21.04 9.91 -22.30
N ASP A 215 21.04 8.67 -22.78
CA ASP A 215 20.80 7.47 -21.99
C ASP A 215 22.01 7.25 -21.07
N ASP A 216 23.24 7.46 -21.56
CA ASP A 216 24.46 7.52 -20.73
C ASP A 216 24.34 8.55 -19.59
N ALA A 217 23.77 9.73 -19.86
CA ALA A 217 23.65 10.81 -18.89
C ALA A 217 22.59 10.53 -17.82
N VAL A 218 21.47 9.91 -18.21
CA VAL A 218 20.44 9.41 -17.29
C VAL A 218 20.98 8.25 -16.45
N LEU A 219 21.68 7.29 -17.07
CA LEU A 219 22.30 6.15 -16.39
C LEU A 219 23.36 6.59 -15.38
N ALA A 220 24.18 7.59 -15.69
CA ALA A 220 25.17 8.13 -14.76
C ALA A 220 24.51 8.74 -13.51
N ALA A 221 23.46 9.54 -13.67
CA ALA A 221 22.69 10.07 -12.54
C ALA A 221 22.00 8.96 -11.71
N GLN A 222 21.41 7.96 -12.38
CA GLN A 222 20.81 6.79 -11.73
C GLN A 222 21.85 5.90 -11.02
N THR A 223 23.10 5.88 -11.50
CA THR A 223 24.21 5.15 -10.86
C THR A 223 24.64 5.80 -9.55
N GLU A 224 24.84 7.13 -9.53
CA GLU A 224 25.11 7.87 -8.30
C GLU A 224 23.96 7.74 -7.28
N GLN A 225 22.72 7.81 -7.76
CA GLN A 225 21.52 7.72 -6.92
C GLN A 225 21.01 6.29 -6.71
N SER A 226 21.79 5.27 -7.08
CA SER A 226 21.37 3.86 -7.08
C SER A 226 20.88 3.36 -5.71
N ALA A 227 21.49 3.82 -4.62
CA ALA A 227 21.04 3.53 -3.25
C ALA A 227 19.67 4.18 -2.93
N THR A 228 19.47 5.44 -3.33
CA THR A 228 18.22 6.20 -3.15
C THR A 228 17.08 5.57 -3.96
N ILE A 229 17.35 5.24 -5.22
CA ILE A 229 16.42 4.55 -6.13
C ILE A 229 16.04 3.18 -5.58
N SER A 230 17.00 2.41 -5.07
CA SER A 230 16.73 1.11 -4.43
C SER A 230 15.83 1.25 -3.20
N GLN A 231 16.03 2.29 -2.36
CA GLN A 231 15.15 2.55 -1.22
C GLN A 231 13.74 2.95 -1.67
N LEU A 232 13.62 3.87 -2.64
CA LEU A 232 12.35 4.28 -3.22
C LEU A 232 11.55 3.10 -3.78
N GLN A 233 12.20 2.17 -4.48
CA GLN A 233 11.58 0.96 -5.03
C GLN A 233 11.12 -0.01 -3.92
N ASN A 234 11.98 -0.29 -2.94
CA ASN A 234 11.65 -1.20 -1.83
C ASN A 234 10.46 -0.68 -0.98
N ASP A 235 10.43 0.61 -0.66
CA ASP A 235 9.35 1.23 0.13
C ASP A 235 8.07 1.53 -0.67
N ALA A 236 8.04 1.35 -1.99
CA ALA A 236 6.84 1.60 -2.80
C ALA A 236 5.64 0.75 -2.34
N THR A 237 5.88 -0.51 -1.99
CA THR A 237 4.84 -1.41 -1.46
C THR A 237 4.37 -0.98 -0.07
N LYS A 238 5.27 -0.48 0.80
CA LYS A 238 4.92 0.06 2.12
C LYS A 238 3.98 1.27 1.98
N ARG A 239 4.31 2.22 1.10
CA ARG A 239 3.49 3.42 0.84
C ARG A 239 2.11 3.07 0.28
N GLU A 240 2.03 2.13 -0.66
CA GLU A 240 0.76 1.65 -1.19
C GLU A 240 -0.10 0.99 -0.09
N GLN A 241 0.49 0.18 0.79
CA GLN A 241 -0.21 -0.41 1.93
C GLN A 241 -0.72 0.63 2.93
N GLN A 242 0.06 1.67 3.23
CA GLN A 242 -0.36 2.79 4.09
C GLN A 242 -1.56 3.52 3.48
N TYR A 243 -1.49 3.93 2.22
CA TYR A 243 -2.62 4.53 1.50
C TYR A 243 -3.87 3.62 1.50
N LYS A 244 -3.70 2.32 1.24
CA LYS A 244 -4.80 1.32 1.28
C LYS A 244 -5.44 1.14 2.66
N LYS A 245 -4.78 1.53 3.76
CA LYS A 245 -5.44 1.66 5.07
C LYS A 245 -6.34 2.89 5.11
N LEU A 246 -5.83 4.05 4.69
CA LEU A 246 -6.52 5.35 4.80
C LEU A 246 -7.81 5.45 3.99
N LEU A 247 -7.96 4.63 2.96
CA LEU A 247 -9.23 4.46 2.23
C LEU A 247 -10.38 3.90 3.09
N LYS A 248 -10.07 3.16 4.17
CA LYS A 248 -11.03 2.50 5.06
C LYS A 248 -11.28 3.39 6.28
N LEU A 249 -12.45 4.03 6.36
CA LEU A 249 -12.75 4.88 7.50
C LEU A 249 -13.25 4.06 8.69
N PRO A 250 -12.89 4.44 9.94
CA PRO A 250 -13.51 3.88 11.13
C PRO A 250 -14.95 4.39 11.33
N VAL A 251 -15.29 5.51 10.68
CA VAL A 251 -16.60 6.19 10.74
C VAL A 251 -16.82 6.92 9.41
N GLU A 252 -17.82 6.53 8.62
CA GLU A 252 -18.07 7.10 7.27
C GLU A 252 -18.78 8.46 7.28
N ASP A 253 -19.53 8.81 8.33
CA ASP A 253 -20.24 10.11 8.43
C ASP A 253 -19.41 11.24 9.08
N ASN A 254 -18.14 10.98 9.39
CA ASN A 254 -17.22 11.97 9.94
C ASN A 254 -16.48 12.73 8.82
N SER A 255 -16.83 14.00 8.63
CA SER A 255 -16.25 14.87 7.60
C SER A 255 -14.73 15.00 7.70
N GLU A 256 -14.18 15.20 8.90
CA GLU A 256 -12.73 15.37 9.09
C GLU A 256 -11.93 14.14 8.62
N LEU A 257 -12.52 12.95 8.72
CA LEU A 257 -11.88 11.71 8.26
C LEU A 257 -12.05 11.51 6.74
N GLN A 258 -13.16 11.96 6.15
CA GLN A 258 -13.30 12.03 4.69
C GLN A 258 -12.31 13.04 4.09
N ASP A 259 -12.09 14.18 4.74
CA ASP A 259 -11.13 15.21 4.32
C ASP A 259 -9.68 14.66 4.37
N ILE A 260 -9.29 14.01 5.48
CA ILE A 260 -7.97 13.33 5.59
C ILE A 260 -7.81 12.25 4.50
N LYS A 261 -8.85 11.43 4.27
CA LYS A 261 -8.87 10.38 3.23
C LYS A 261 -8.68 10.97 1.83
N GLN A 262 -9.35 12.08 1.51
CA GLN A 262 -9.24 12.74 0.22
C GLN A 262 -7.87 13.42 0.06
N ALA A 263 -7.36 14.11 1.07
CA ALA A 263 -6.03 14.72 1.03
C ALA A 263 -4.91 13.65 0.91
N ALA A 264 -5.02 12.53 1.63
CA ALA A 264 -4.10 11.41 1.53
C ALA A 264 -4.15 10.72 0.15
N LYS A 265 -5.34 10.61 -0.45
CA LYS A 265 -5.51 10.15 -1.83
C LYS A 265 -4.79 11.06 -2.81
N GLU A 266 -5.06 12.37 -2.77
CA GLU A 266 -4.48 13.33 -3.72
C GLU A 266 -2.95 13.43 -3.57
N LEU A 267 -2.43 13.28 -2.35
CA LEU A 267 -0.99 13.15 -2.08
C LEU A 267 -0.42 11.85 -2.65
N TYR A 268 -1.11 10.71 -2.52
CA TYR A 268 -0.68 9.45 -3.11
C TYR A 268 -0.66 9.49 -4.64
N GLU A 269 -1.72 10.00 -5.28
CA GLU A 269 -1.80 10.15 -6.74
C GLU A 269 -0.66 11.05 -7.26
N THR A 270 -0.40 12.19 -6.60
CA THR A 270 0.72 13.09 -6.98
C THR A 270 2.10 12.49 -6.71
N TYR A 271 2.24 11.62 -5.70
CA TYR A 271 3.46 10.83 -5.49
C TYR A 271 3.69 9.84 -6.63
N GLN A 272 2.65 9.21 -7.18
CA GLN A 272 2.80 8.30 -8.32
C GLN A 272 3.28 9.05 -9.57
N ASP A 273 2.75 10.26 -9.81
CA ASP A 273 3.23 11.15 -10.87
C ASP A 273 4.75 11.45 -10.71
N MET A 274 5.18 11.84 -9.50
CA MET A 274 6.58 12.18 -9.21
C MET A 274 7.49 10.96 -9.29
N TYR A 275 7.04 9.81 -8.78
CA TYR A 275 7.77 8.54 -8.84
C TYR A 275 8.06 8.14 -10.28
N SER A 276 7.04 8.11 -11.16
CA SER A 276 7.29 7.81 -12.58
C SER A 276 8.08 8.92 -13.30
N CYS A 277 8.00 10.18 -12.85
CA CYS A 277 8.84 11.24 -13.42
C CYS A 277 10.36 11.00 -13.17
N VAL A 278 10.74 10.52 -11.98
CA VAL A 278 12.17 10.34 -11.62
C VAL A 278 12.70 8.91 -11.75
N ILE A 279 11.82 7.91 -11.83
CA ILE A 279 12.19 6.50 -12.05
C ILE A 279 12.02 6.10 -13.52
N ASP A 280 10.88 6.43 -14.14
CA ASP A 280 10.54 6.05 -15.53
C ASP A 280 10.89 7.17 -16.53
N VAL A 281 12.13 7.69 -16.40
CA VAL A 281 12.62 8.90 -17.09
C VAL A 281 12.49 8.80 -18.61
N SER A 282 11.85 9.80 -19.23
CA SER A 282 11.56 9.81 -20.67
C SER A 282 11.40 11.22 -21.26
N GLY A 283 11.28 11.32 -22.59
CA GLY A 283 11.03 12.58 -23.30
C GLY A 283 12.31 13.35 -23.67
N ASN A 284 12.33 14.66 -23.42
CA ASN A 284 13.48 15.54 -23.67
C ASN A 284 13.75 16.43 -22.45
N TYR A 285 14.96 16.99 -22.35
CA TYR A 285 15.40 17.74 -21.17
C TYR A 285 14.49 18.93 -20.78
N ILE A 286 13.91 19.63 -21.76
CA ILE A 286 13.06 20.80 -21.49
C ILE A 286 11.70 20.37 -20.94
N ASN A 287 11.10 19.33 -21.52
CA ASN A 287 9.87 18.74 -20.99
C ASN A 287 10.12 18.18 -19.59
N PHE A 288 11.08 17.26 -19.44
CA PHE A 288 11.46 16.67 -18.15
C PHE A 288 11.66 17.73 -17.05
N LYS A 289 12.40 18.80 -17.35
CA LYS A 289 12.63 19.91 -16.41
C LYS A 289 11.38 20.72 -16.05
N SER A 290 10.43 20.85 -16.97
CA SER A 290 9.14 21.50 -16.71
C SER A 290 8.22 20.59 -15.90
N ASP A 291 8.14 19.31 -16.29
CA ASP A 291 7.25 18.32 -15.73
C ASP A 291 7.65 17.94 -14.30
N LEU A 292 8.96 17.73 -14.06
CA LEU A 292 9.56 17.53 -12.73
C LEU A 292 9.26 18.71 -11.79
N LYS A 293 9.34 19.95 -12.30
CA LYS A 293 9.03 21.12 -11.48
C LYS A 293 7.54 21.22 -11.15
N ASP A 294 6.66 21.01 -12.12
CA ASP A 294 5.22 21.08 -11.86
C ASP A 294 4.80 20.00 -10.85
N VAL A 295 5.26 18.76 -11.03
CA VAL A 295 4.89 17.67 -10.11
C VAL A 295 5.47 17.85 -8.70
N ASP A 296 6.66 18.44 -8.54
CA ASP A 296 7.18 18.86 -7.23
C ASP A 296 6.31 19.96 -6.58
N ASP A 297 6.00 21.04 -7.29
CA ASP A 297 5.08 22.09 -6.81
C ASP A 297 3.72 21.50 -6.40
N ARG A 298 3.20 20.53 -7.15
CA ARG A 298 1.98 19.77 -6.81
C ARG A 298 2.19 18.92 -5.55
N LEU A 299 3.28 18.15 -5.45
CA LEU A 299 3.55 17.23 -4.35
C LEU A 299 3.68 17.98 -3.02
N VAL A 300 4.50 19.04 -3.00
CA VAL A 300 4.68 19.94 -1.86
C VAL A 300 3.34 20.57 -1.43
N LYS A 301 2.46 20.91 -2.38
CA LYS A 301 1.12 21.44 -2.10
C LYS A 301 0.18 20.40 -1.49
N LYS A 302 0.15 19.16 -2.01
CA LYS A 302 -0.67 18.08 -1.44
C LYS A 302 -0.18 17.63 -0.07
N TYR A 303 1.14 17.59 0.13
CA TYR A 303 1.75 17.30 1.44
C TYR A 303 1.29 18.30 2.50
N LYS A 304 1.34 19.60 2.19
CA LYS A 304 0.85 20.66 3.10
C LYS A 304 -0.64 20.51 3.39
N ALA A 305 -1.46 20.26 2.37
CA ALA A 305 -2.91 20.07 2.52
C ALA A 305 -3.27 18.89 3.44
N LEU A 306 -2.56 17.76 3.37
CA LEU A 306 -2.74 16.66 4.33
C LEU A 306 -2.24 17.05 5.73
N LYS A 307 -1.07 17.68 5.82
CA LYS A 307 -0.45 18.09 7.09
C LYS A 307 -1.28 19.10 7.89
N GLU A 308 -2.06 19.94 7.20
CA GLU A 308 -2.96 20.92 7.82
C GLU A 308 -4.22 20.27 8.47
N LEU A 309 -4.45 18.97 8.26
CA LEU A 309 -5.59 18.20 8.80
C LEU A 309 -5.23 17.24 9.96
N LEU A 310 -3.96 17.21 10.41
CA LEU A 310 -3.39 16.18 11.29
C LEU A 310 -2.84 16.69 12.64
#